data_AF-A0A935YJQ4-F1
#
_entry.id   AF-A0A935YJQ4-F1
#
_cell.length_a   1.000
_cell.length_b   1.000
_cell.length_c   1.000
_cell.angle_alpha   90.00
_cell.angle_beta   90.00
_cell.angle_gamma   90.00
#
_symmetry.space_group_name_H-M   'P 1'
#
loop_
_entity.id
_entity.type
_entity.pdbx_description
1 polymer ?
#
loop_
_entity_poly.entity_id
_entity_poly.type
_entity_poly.pdbx_seq_one_letter_code
_entity_poly.pdbx_strand_id
1 'polypeptide(L)'
;MSRLSLSAAALLSCLLPSFAFAAPGAGAISLSFNTSARAAGMGDTGVATVWGGDTNVWANPAMLAFRPGLRYGTMHSKLAKGLAENIFIDKKELTLGVPGAGLLLADGPIDHVYLDLGLQQGTDESGNPTGLFQSYMKSQSWGVALGAADILRLTKVADIGGWFDVAGGIVWKDFQDQLAGDGVIQDAHGAGRGEASARDQGWVARVTPPEHAGALVPRGRPDRCPDRRQLRPREAE
;
A
#
# COMPACT_ATOMS: atom_id res chain seq x y z
N MET A 1 -33.54 23.68 21.09
CA MET A 1 -32.30 22.99 21.48
C MET A 1 -31.14 23.92 21.20
N SER A 2 -30.31 24.14 22.21
CA SER A 2 -29.63 25.40 22.51
C SER A 2 -28.41 25.70 21.63
N ARG A 3 -28.27 26.94 21.15
CA ARG A 3 -27.08 27.44 20.43
C ARG A 3 -25.81 27.43 21.31
N LEU A 4 -25.94 27.23 22.63
CA LEU A 4 -24.80 27.09 23.55
C LEU A 4 -24.06 25.76 23.45
N SER A 5 -24.69 24.68 22.96
CA SER A 5 -24.02 23.37 22.87
C SER A 5 -23.08 23.22 21.68
N LEU A 6 -23.21 24.06 20.65
CA LEU A 6 -22.26 24.06 19.51
C LEU A 6 -20.93 24.75 19.84
N SER A 7 -20.93 25.80 20.66
CA SER A 7 -19.70 26.52 21.02
C SER A 7 -18.80 25.72 21.97
N ALA A 8 -19.38 24.89 22.85
CA ALA A 8 -18.63 24.03 23.76
C ALA A 8 -17.89 22.89 23.04
N ALA A 9 -18.50 22.33 21.98
CA ALA A 9 -17.87 21.27 21.19
C ALA A 9 -16.68 21.78 20.35
N ALA A 10 -16.77 23.02 19.84
CA ALA A 10 -15.68 23.64 19.08
C ALA A 10 -14.46 23.98 19.96
N LEU A 11 -14.67 24.42 21.20
CA LEU A 11 -13.58 24.72 22.14
C LEU A 11 -12.88 23.45 22.65
N LEU A 12 -13.62 22.34 22.82
CA LEU A 12 -13.04 21.07 23.28
C LEU A 12 -12.11 20.43 22.22
N SER A 13 -12.31 20.73 20.93
CA SER A 13 -11.44 20.25 19.85
C SER A 13 -10.08 20.97 19.78
N CYS A 14 -9.94 22.18 20.35
CA CYS A 14 -8.68 22.94 20.34
C CYS A 14 -7.74 22.62 21.52
N LEU A 15 -8.19 21.84 22.50
CA LEU A 15 -7.45 21.54 23.73
C LEU A 15 -6.74 20.17 23.71
N LEU A 16 -6.74 19.46 22.58
CA LEU A 16 -5.94 18.25 22.42
C LEU A 16 -4.49 18.68 22.15
N PRO A 17 -3.54 18.50 23.10
CA PRO A 17 -2.14 18.77 22.83
C PRO A 17 -1.70 17.88 21.66
N SER A 18 -1.18 18.52 20.61
CA SER A 18 -0.49 17.82 19.54
C SER A 18 0.78 17.22 20.14
N PHE A 19 0.71 15.95 20.56
CA PHE A 19 1.90 15.18 20.88
C PHE A 19 2.70 15.01 19.58
N ALA A 20 3.61 15.95 19.32
CA ALA A 20 4.65 15.79 18.33
C ALA A 20 5.63 14.75 18.89
N PHE A 21 5.32 13.47 18.67
CA PHE A 21 6.32 12.42 18.81
C PHE A 21 7.46 12.77 17.86
N ALA A 22 8.70 12.74 18.36
CA ALA A 22 9.87 12.81 17.51
C ALA A 22 9.70 11.79 16.39
N ALA A 23 9.73 12.26 15.14
CA ALA A 23 9.66 11.37 14.00
C ALA A 23 10.85 10.39 14.12
N PRO A 24 10.63 9.09 14.30
CA PRO A 24 11.73 8.15 14.20
C PRO A 24 12.34 8.37 12.82
N GLY A 25 13.62 8.73 12.78
CA GLY A 25 14.33 8.85 11.51
C GLY A 25 14.17 7.52 10.78
N ALA A 26 13.48 7.53 9.64
CA ALA A 26 13.37 6.34 8.83
C ALA A 26 14.77 5.96 8.37
N GLY A 27 15.34 4.88 8.91
CA GLY A 27 16.65 4.37 8.51
C GLY A 27 16.74 4.10 7.00
N ALA A 28 15.58 3.83 6.36
CA ALA A 28 15.42 3.84 4.92
C ALA A 28 14.35 4.86 4.51
N ILE A 29 14.74 5.92 3.80
CA ILE A 29 13.79 6.96 3.35
C ILE A 29 12.77 6.43 2.33
N SER A 30 13.08 5.32 1.65
CA SER A 30 12.13 4.62 0.79
C SER A 30 10.83 4.25 1.51
N LEU A 31 10.86 4.13 2.84
CA LEU A 31 9.72 3.79 3.67
C LEU A 31 8.65 4.87 3.77
N SER A 32 9.05 6.13 3.63
CA SER A 32 8.13 7.26 3.82
C SER A 32 7.23 7.46 2.61
N PHE A 33 7.59 6.90 1.45
CA PHE A 33 6.81 7.03 0.23
C PHE A 33 5.72 5.97 0.15
N ASN A 34 4.51 6.43 -0.20
CA ASN A 34 3.43 5.50 -0.44
C ASN A 34 3.69 4.71 -1.73
N THR A 35 3.54 3.39 -1.65
CA THR A 35 3.78 2.49 -2.79
C THR A 35 2.52 2.29 -3.65
N SER A 36 1.46 3.07 -3.41
CA SER A 36 0.24 3.11 -4.23
C SER A 36 0.12 4.46 -4.94
N ALA A 37 0.06 4.44 -6.27
CA ALA A 37 -0.17 5.65 -7.07
C ALA A 37 -1.53 6.28 -6.75
N ARG A 38 -2.53 5.46 -6.41
CA ARG A 38 -3.84 5.95 -5.96
C ARG A 38 -3.71 6.66 -4.62
N ALA A 39 -3.06 6.03 -3.65
CA ALA A 39 -2.92 6.60 -2.33
C ALA A 39 -2.15 7.93 -2.37
N ALA A 40 -1.06 7.96 -3.13
CA ALA A 40 -0.32 9.19 -3.42
C ALA A 40 -1.23 10.27 -4.05
N GLY A 41 -2.04 9.90 -5.06
CA GLY A 41 -3.01 10.81 -5.69
C GLY A 41 -4.13 11.30 -4.76
N MET A 42 -4.39 10.59 -3.66
CA MET A 42 -5.35 10.99 -2.61
C MET A 42 -4.66 11.69 -1.42
N GLY A 43 -3.42 12.18 -1.61
CA GLY A 43 -2.65 12.88 -0.57
C GLY A 43 -2.01 11.95 0.44
N ASP A 44 -1.41 10.85 -0.03
CA ASP A 44 -0.82 9.77 0.79
C ASP A 44 -1.80 9.13 1.79
N THR A 45 -3.09 9.19 1.47
CA THR A 45 -4.15 8.53 2.23
C THR A 45 -4.48 7.16 1.64
N GLY A 46 -5.09 6.26 2.42
CA GLY A 46 -5.51 4.97 1.88
C GLY A 46 -5.72 3.85 2.89
N VAL A 47 -5.42 4.09 4.17
CA VAL A 47 -5.53 3.11 5.28
C VAL A 47 -6.90 2.43 5.37
N ALA A 48 -7.97 3.09 4.92
CA ALA A 48 -9.35 2.56 4.95
C ALA A 48 -10.02 2.49 3.56
N THR A 49 -9.25 2.57 2.46
CA THR A 49 -9.81 2.60 1.09
C THR A 49 -10.09 1.20 0.53
N VAL A 50 -11.02 0.47 1.16
CA VAL A 50 -11.27 -0.96 0.86
C VAL A 50 -11.80 -1.25 -0.55
N TRP A 51 -12.09 -0.22 -1.35
CA TRP A 51 -12.66 -0.29 -2.70
C TRP A 51 -11.64 -0.07 -3.81
N GLY A 52 -11.95 -0.48 -5.05
CA GLY A 52 -11.12 -0.26 -6.24
C GLY A 52 -10.15 -1.40 -6.61
N GLY A 53 -8.98 -1.14 -7.19
CA GLY A 53 -8.09 -2.22 -7.68
C GLY A 53 -6.80 -2.37 -6.87
N ASP A 54 -6.28 -1.29 -6.31
CA ASP A 54 -5.07 -1.30 -5.49
C ASP A 54 -5.41 -1.74 -4.05
N THR A 55 -4.58 -2.61 -3.47
CA THR A 55 -4.69 -3.06 -2.08
C THR A 55 -4.08 -2.08 -1.10
N ASN A 56 -3.10 -1.26 -1.51
CA ASN A 56 -2.32 -0.40 -0.63
C ASN A 56 -1.92 -1.09 0.70
N VAL A 57 -1.36 -2.30 0.56
CA VAL A 57 -0.86 -3.12 1.69
C VAL A 57 0.21 -2.39 2.50
N TRP A 58 0.87 -1.41 1.87
CA TRP A 58 1.86 -0.55 2.49
C TRP A 58 1.27 0.30 3.62
N ALA A 59 0.08 0.87 3.41
CA ALA A 59 -0.59 1.69 4.41
C ALA A 59 -1.38 0.86 5.42
N ASN A 60 -2.01 -0.23 4.99
CA ASN A 60 -2.74 -1.13 5.89
C ASN A 60 -2.75 -2.57 5.36
N PRO A 61 -2.03 -3.50 6.02
CA PRO A 61 -2.02 -4.92 5.67
C PRO A 61 -3.41 -5.58 5.61
N ALA A 62 -4.38 -5.16 6.43
CA ALA A 62 -5.70 -5.78 6.49
C ALA A 62 -6.50 -5.67 5.18
N MET A 63 -6.14 -4.70 4.33
CA MET A 63 -6.82 -4.45 3.06
C MET A 63 -6.73 -5.62 2.08
N LEU A 64 -5.70 -6.45 2.24
CA LEU A 64 -5.45 -7.63 1.43
C LEU A 64 -6.57 -8.68 1.56
N ALA A 65 -7.29 -8.73 2.70
CA ALA A 65 -8.39 -9.68 2.92
C ALA A 65 -9.63 -9.43 2.03
N PHE A 66 -9.81 -8.19 1.55
CA PHE A 66 -10.99 -7.82 0.74
C PHE A 66 -10.79 -8.02 -0.76
N ARG A 67 -9.66 -8.59 -1.18
CA ARG A 67 -9.27 -8.71 -2.60
C ARG A 67 -9.06 -10.15 -3.02
N PRO A 68 -10.15 -10.86 -3.37
CA PRO A 68 -10.01 -12.18 -3.98
C PRO A 68 -9.42 -12.08 -5.40
N GLY A 69 -8.70 -13.12 -5.81
CA GLY A 69 -8.09 -13.24 -7.14
C GLY A 69 -6.57 -13.10 -7.14
N LEU A 70 -5.98 -13.28 -8.31
CA LEU A 70 -4.55 -13.04 -8.57
C LEU A 70 -4.37 -11.66 -9.19
N ARG A 71 -3.45 -10.87 -8.67
CA ARG A 71 -3.17 -9.52 -9.19
C ARG A 71 -1.69 -9.20 -9.14
N TYR A 72 -1.23 -8.61 -10.23
CA TYR A 72 0.10 -8.03 -10.37
C TYR A 72 -0.03 -6.50 -10.45
N GLY A 73 0.68 -5.78 -9.60
CA GLY A 73 0.65 -4.33 -9.53
C GLY A 73 2.05 -3.75 -9.70
N THR A 74 2.17 -2.68 -10.51
CA THR A 74 3.41 -1.94 -10.64
C THR A 74 3.17 -0.44 -10.50
N MET A 75 4.15 0.26 -9.95
CA MET A 75 4.17 1.71 -9.79
C MET A 75 5.57 2.22 -10.09
N HIS A 76 5.65 3.34 -10.79
CA HIS A 76 6.88 4.09 -11.05
C HIS A 76 6.60 5.55 -10.72
N SER A 77 7.44 6.17 -9.89
CA SER A 77 7.31 7.57 -9.53
C SER A 77 8.66 8.27 -9.50
N LYS A 78 8.72 9.48 -10.09
CA LYS A 78 9.89 10.36 -10.05
C LYS A 78 9.75 11.31 -8.87
N LEU A 79 10.65 11.21 -7.89
CA LEU A 79 10.53 11.96 -6.64
C LEU A 79 11.04 13.40 -6.76
N ALA A 80 12.00 13.67 -7.65
CA ALA A 80 12.65 14.97 -7.78
C ALA A 80 12.57 15.52 -9.22
N LYS A 81 11.37 15.55 -9.80
CA LYS A 81 11.17 16.03 -11.18
C LYS A 81 11.63 17.49 -11.32
N GLY A 82 12.74 17.70 -12.04
CA GLY A 82 13.35 19.01 -12.28
C GLY A 82 14.57 19.33 -11.40
N LEU A 83 14.87 18.53 -10.38
CA LEU A 83 16.10 18.67 -9.56
C LEU A 83 17.06 17.51 -9.80
N ALA A 84 16.55 16.28 -9.87
CA ALA A 84 17.34 15.10 -10.20
C ALA A 84 16.46 14.11 -10.97
N GLU A 85 16.68 13.99 -12.28
CA GLU A 85 15.88 13.12 -13.15
C GLU A 85 16.10 11.62 -12.87
N ASN A 86 17.19 11.30 -12.16
CA ASN A 86 17.66 9.95 -11.90
C ASN A 86 17.15 9.39 -10.56
N ILE A 87 16.37 10.16 -9.79
CA ILE A 87 15.79 9.70 -8.52
C ILE A 87 14.36 9.21 -8.77
N PHE A 88 14.16 7.91 -8.68
CA PHE A 88 12.86 7.28 -8.89
C PHE A 88 12.63 6.12 -7.93
N ILE A 89 11.35 5.89 -7.63
CA ILE A 89 10.88 4.73 -6.88
C ILE A 89 10.03 3.85 -7.79
N ASP A 90 10.36 2.56 -7.78
CA ASP A 90 9.62 1.50 -8.45
C ASP A 90 9.04 0.55 -7.41
N LYS A 91 7.82 0.09 -7.67
CA LYS A 91 7.20 -1.01 -6.95
C LYS A 91 6.72 -2.05 -7.93
N LYS A 92 6.92 -3.31 -7.57
CA LYS A 92 6.22 -4.46 -8.13
C LYS A 92 5.69 -5.33 -6.99
N GLU A 93 4.42 -5.72 -7.07
CA GLU A 93 3.78 -6.56 -6.07
C GLU A 93 2.87 -7.60 -6.72
N LEU A 94 2.87 -8.80 -6.16
CA LEU A 94 1.95 -9.88 -6.49
C LEU A 94 1.05 -10.13 -5.30
N THR A 95 -0.26 -10.16 -5.53
CA THR A 95 -1.25 -10.46 -4.50
C THR A 95 -2.13 -11.63 -4.95
N LEU A 96 -2.38 -12.53 -4.01
CA LEU A 96 -3.21 -13.72 -4.20
C LEU A 96 -4.28 -13.71 -3.12
N GLY A 97 -5.54 -13.79 -3.49
CA GLY A 97 -6.63 -13.77 -2.54
C GLY A 97 -7.71 -14.80 -2.83
N VAL A 98 -8.33 -15.25 -1.76
CA VAL A 98 -9.63 -15.94 -1.75
C VAL A 98 -10.60 -15.09 -0.93
N PRO A 99 -11.92 -15.31 -1.00
CA PRO A 99 -12.85 -14.52 -0.19
C PRO A 99 -12.47 -14.59 1.30
N GLY A 100 -12.19 -13.45 1.93
CA GLY A 100 -11.81 -13.36 3.34
C GLY A 100 -10.36 -13.72 3.67
N ALA A 101 -9.49 -14.02 2.70
CA ALA A 101 -8.07 -14.19 2.98
C ALA A 101 -7.21 -13.73 1.80
N GLY A 102 -6.06 -13.14 2.09
CA GLY A 102 -5.13 -12.75 1.03
C GLY A 102 -3.67 -12.85 1.45
N LEU A 103 -2.82 -12.99 0.44
CA LEU A 103 -1.38 -13.14 0.51
C LEU A 103 -0.72 -12.07 -0.36
N LEU A 104 0.30 -11.43 0.19
CA LEU A 104 1.18 -10.50 -0.49
C LEU A 104 2.51 -11.21 -0.70
N LEU A 105 2.98 -11.18 -1.94
CA LEU A 105 4.30 -11.61 -2.34
C LEU A 105 4.95 -10.43 -3.07
N ALA A 106 5.93 -9.81 -2.42
CA ALA A 106 6.79 -8.79 -2.99
C ALA A 106 8.23 -9.10 -2.61
N ASP A 107 8.65 -10.32 -2.93
CA ASP A 107 9.96 -10.89 -2.61
C ASP A 107 10.61 -11.50 -3.86
N GLY A 108 11.95 -11.50 -3.89
CA GLY A 108 12.76 -12.09 -4.95
C GLY A 108 13.07 -11.18 -6.16
N PRO A 109 13.55 -11.77 -7.28
CA PRO A 109 14.04 -11.01 -8.44
C PRO A 109 12.92 -10.39 -9.29
N ILE A 110 11.66 -10.75 -9.04
CA ILE A 110 10.50 -10.33 -9.84
C ILE A 110 9.79 -9.14 -9.18
N ASP A 111 9.67 -9.15 -7.85
CA ASP A 111 8.85 -8.21 -7.07
C ASP A 111 9.61 -7.62 -5.88
N HIS A 112 9.67 -6.30 -5.80
CA HIS A 112 10.25 -5.55 -4.69
C HIS A 112 9.90 -4.05 -4.83
N VAL A 113 10.14 -3.29 -3.76
CA VAL A 113 10.23 -1.82 -3.83
C VAL A 113 11.69 -1.47 -4.06
N TYR A 114 11.98 -0.65 -5.07
CA TYR A 114 13.33 -0.18 -5.40
C TYR A 114 13.33 1.34 -5.46
N LEU A 115 14.24 1.98 -4.73
CA LEU A 115 14.48 3.42 -4.81
C LEU A 115 15.90 3.63 -5.32
N ASP A 116 16.03 4.25 -6.48
CA ASP A 116 17.30 4.73 -7.01
C ASP A 116 17.50 6.17 -6.53
N LEU A 117 18.67 6.45 -5.94
CA LEU A 117 19.06 7.80 -5.51
C LEU A 117 19.97 8.48 -6.55
N GLY A 118 20.27 7.79 -7.66
CA GLY A 118 21.12 8.26 -8.73
C GLY A 118 22.61 8.12 -8.43
N LEU A 119 23.40 8.78 -9.29
CA LEU A 119 24.85 8.83 -9.17
C LEU A 119 25.25 9.91 -8.16
N GLN A 120 26.09 9.52 -7.20
CA GLN A 120 26.68 10.39 -6.19
C GLN A 120 28.21 10.41 -6.35
N GLN A 121 28.81 11.53 -5.98
CA GLN A 121 30.26 11.70 -5.98
C GLN A 121 30.82 11.40 -4.59
N GLY A 122 31.77 10.47 -4.52
CA GLY A 122 32.52 10.19 -3.30
C GLY A 122 33.56 11.26 -3.06
N THR A 123 33.76 11.62 -1.79
CA THR A 123 34.80 12.54 -1.34
C THR A 123 35.64 11.87 -0.26
N ASP A 124 36.95 12.03 -0.31
CA ASP A 124 37.88 11.61 0.76
C ASP A 124 37.79 12.54 1.98
N GLU A 125 38.53 12.24 3.06
CA GLU A 125 38.55 13.05 4.29
C GLU A 125 39.14 14.46 4.08
N SER A 126 39.82 14.68 2.95
CA SER A 126 40.38 15.97 2.54
C SER A 126 39.46 16.72 1.56
N GLY A 127 38.29 16.15 1.22
CA GLY A 127 37.32 16.73 0.31
C GLY A 127 37.63 16.53 -1.18
N ASN A 128 38.62 15.71 -1.55
CA ASN A 128 38.91 15.40 -2.95
C ASN A 128 37.95 14.34 -3.49
N PRO A 129 37.55 14.44 -4.76
CA PRO A 129 36.64 13.47 -5.36
C PRO A 129 37.32 12.11 -5.61
N THR A 130 36.77 11.04 -5.07
CA THR A 130 37.29 9.66 -5.17
C THR A 130 36.64 8.84 -6.30
N GLY A 131 35.47 9.26 -6.79
CA GLY A 131 34.77 8.59 -7.90
C GLY A 131 33.26 8.79 -7.87
N LEU A 132 32.57 8.22 -8.85
CA LEU A 132 31.10 8.17 -8.89
C LEU A 132 30.62 6.79 -8.44
N PHE A 133 29.58 6.75 -7.62
CA PHE A 133 28.91 5.52 -7.21
C PHE A 133 27.39 5.68 -7.30
N GLN A 134 26.68 4.57 -7.44
CA GLN A 134 25.22 4.56 -7.43
C GLN A 134 24.71 4.11 -6.07
N SER A 135 23.74 4.84 -5.53
CA SER A 135 23.10 4.50 -4.26
C SER A 135 21.68 4.03 -4.50
N TYR A 136 21.28 2.97 -3.82
CA TYR A 136 19.94 2.43 -3.94
C TYR A 136 19.42 1.89 -2.61
N MET A 137 18.10 1.82 -2.50
CA MET A 137 17.42 1.11 -1.42
C MET A 137 16.46 0.10 -2.01
N LYS A 138 16.39 -1.10 -1.44
CA LYS A 138 15.41 -2.10 -1.80
C LYS A 138 14.65 -2.59 -0.59
N SER A 139 13.39 -2.93 -0.79
CA SER A 139 12.54 -3.58 0.20
C SER A 139 11.87 -4.80 -0.39
N GLN A 140 11.98 -5.90 0.34
CA GLN A 140 11.24 -7.13 0.09
C GLN A 140 10.17 -7.24 1.15
N SER A 141 8.99 -7.74 0.77
CA SER A 141 7.90 -7.92 1.71
C SER A 141 7.01 -9.09 1.36
N TRP A 142 6.48 -9.72 2.38
CA TRP A 142 5.45 -10.73 2.25
C TRP A 142 4.46 -10.56 3.39
N GLY A 143 3.23 -11.00 3.19
CA GLY A 143 2.21 -10.76 4.20
C GLY A 143 0.95 -11.56 3.98
N VAL A 144 0.13 -11.58 5.02
CA VAL A 144 -1.13 -12.30 5.03
C VAL A 144 -2.21 -11.43 5.69
N ALA A 145 -3.45 -11.60 5.26
CA ALA A 145 -4.60 -10.95 5.89
C ALA A 145 -5.81 -11.87 5.89
N LEU A 146 -6.65 -11.71 6.92
CA LEU A 146 -7.87 -12.49 7.14
C LEU A 146 -9.04 -11.54 7.43
N GLY A 147 -10.19 -11.83 6.84
CA GLY A 147 -11.45 -11.11 6.98
C GLY A 147 -12.54 -12.00 7.57
N ALA A 148 -13.17 -11.55 8.65
CA ALA A 148 -14.08 -12.37 9.43
C ALA A 148 -15.39 -12.69 8.68
N ALA A 149 -16.01 -11.72 8.01
CA ALA A 149 -17.35 -11.94 7.45
C ALA A 149 -17.31 -12.92 6.27
N ASP A 150 -16.34 -12.78 5.37
CA ASP A 150 -16.22 -13.65 4.21
C ASP A 150 -15.80 -15.09 4.62
N ILE A 151 -14.97 -15.26 5.65
CA ILE A 151 -14.64 -16.59 6.21
C ILE A 151 -15.89 -17.26 6.81
N LEU A 152 -16.69 -16.52 7.58
CA LEU A 152 -17.92 -17.06 8.18
C LEU A 152 -18.97 -17.44 7.12
N ARG A 153 -19.06 -16.68 6.03
CA ARG A 153 -19.90 -17.02 4.86
C ARG A 153 -19.41 -18.28 4.14
N LEU A 154 -18.09 -18.40 3.92
CA LEU A 154 -17.49 -19.59 3.29
C LEU A 154 -17.75 -20.87 4.10
N THR A 155 -17.69 -20.76 5.42
CA THR A 155 -17.91 -21.91 6.34
C THR A 155 -19.40 -22.20 6.60
N LYS A 156 -20.31 -21.36 6.09
CA LYS A 156 -21.78 -21.44 6.31
C LYS A 156 -22.19 -21.47 7.78
N VAL A 157 -21.32 -21.02 8.69
CA VAL A 157 -21.58 -21.01 10.14
C VAL A 157 -22.57 -19.91 10.50
N ALA A 158 -22.51 -18.77 9.81
CA ALA A 158 -23.44 -17.67 9.96
C ALA A 158 -23.55 -16.84 8.66
N ASP A 159 -24.77 -16.52 8.24
CA ASP A 159 -25.02 -15.53 7.19
C ASP A 159 -25.14 -14.14 7.83
N ILE A 160 -24.00 -13.61 8.27
CA ILE A 160 -23.87 -12.19 8.60
C ILE A 160 -23.92 -11.45 7.27
N GLY A 161 -25.05 -10.78 6.99
CA GLY A 161 -25.27 -10.01 5.76
C GLY A 161 -24.11 -9.05 5.43
N GLY A 162 -24.01 -8.62 4.17
CA GLY A 162 -22.94 -7.79 3.58
C GLY A 162 -22.62 -6.45 4.25
N TRP A 163 -23.25 -6.16 5.40
CA TRP A 163 -23.33 -4.84 6.02
C TRP A 163 -22.12 -4.53 6.90
N PHE A 164 -21.49 -5.56 7.47
CA PHE A 164 -20.35 -5.39 8.36
C PHE A 164 -19.28 -6.44 8.06
N ASP A 165 -18.03 -6.01 8.07
CA ASP A 165 -16.87 -6.87 7.92
C ASP A 165 -15.66 -6.27 8.64
N VAL A 166 -14.83 -7.13 9.21
CA VAL A 166 -13.59 -6.75 9.90
C VAL A 166 -12.49 -7.63 9.40
N ALA A 167 -11.37 -7.02 9.04
CA ALA A 167 -10.16 -7.74 8.66
C ALA A 167 -8.98 -7.30 9.51
N GLY A 168 -8.07 -8.24 9.71
CA GLY A 168 -6.75 -8.04 10.27
C GLY A 168 -5.69 -8.53 9.31
N GLY A 169 -4.54 -7.88 9.26
CA GLY A 169 -3.45 -8.27 8.40
C GLY A 169 -2.10 -7.95 8.99
N ILE A 170 -1.10 -8.60 8.42
CA ILE A 170 0.29 -8.49 8.82
C ILE A 170 1.19 -8.60 7.59
N VAL A 171 2.20 -7.72 7.52
CA VAL A 171 3.23 -7.74 6.49
C VAL A 171 4.59 -7.70 7.17
N TRP A 172 5.49 -8.58 6.76
CA TRP A 172 6.90 -8.53 7.09
C TRP A 172 7.63 -7.84 5.95
N LYS A 173 8.60 -6.99 6.30
CA LYS A 173 9.39 -6.24 5.34
C LYS A 173 10.85 -6.31 5.72
N ASP A 174 11.69 -6.65 4.76
CA ASP A 174 13.14 -6.63 4.90
C ASP A 174 13.69 -5.56 3.97
N PHE A 175 14.57 -4.73 4.52
CA PHE A 175 15.16 -3.57 3.86
C PHE A 175 16.65 -3.79 3.71
N GLN A 176 17.17 -3.38 2.57
CA GLN A 176 18.58 -3.20 2.37
C GLN A 176 18.79 -1.83 1.73
N ASP A 177 19.60 -1.00 2.36
CA ASP A 177 20.11 0.22 1.77
C ASP A 177 21.59 0.05 1.40
N GLN A 178 21.97 0.59 0.26
CA GLN A 178 23.36 0.76 -0.14
C GLN A 178 23.53 2.25 -0.45
N LEU A 179 23.99 2.98 0.55
CA LEU A 179 24.19 4.42 0.45
C LEU A 179 25.56 4.76 -0.13
N ALA A 180 26.59 3.97 0.10
CA ALA A 180 27.91 4.15 -0.50
C ALA A 180 28.46 2.81 -1.00
N GLY A 181 29.12 2.82 -2.15
CA GLY A 181 29.75 1.62 -2.71
C GLY A 181 30.89 1.10 -1.83
N ASP A 182 31.14 -0.20 -1.89
CA ASP A 182 32.11 -0.92 -1.05
C ASP A 182 33.57 -0.41 -1.17
N GLY A 183 33.87 0.38 -2.21
CA GLY A 183 35.19 1.02 -2.41
C GLY A 183 35.27 2.50 -2.05
N VAL A 184 34.16 3.12 -1.62
CA VAL A 184 34.06 4.57 -1.35
C VAL A 184 34.31 4.89 0.12
N ILE A 185 33.79 4.04 1.02
CA ILE A 185 34.08 4.11 2.47
C ILE A 185 35.14 3.05 2.75
N GLN A 186 36.39 3.49 2.97
CA GLN A 186 37.52 2.62 3.31
C GLN A 186 37.83 2.65 4.81
N ASP A 187 36.79 2.73 5.66
CA ASP A 187 36.99 2.60 7.10
C ASP A 187 37.00 1.13 7.54
N ALA A 188 37.47 0.88 8.76
CA ALA A 188 37.49 -0.46 9.35
C ALA A 188 36.10 -1.01 9.71
N HIS A 189 35.01 -0.30 9.37
CA HIS A 189 33.63 -0.59 9.76
C HIS A 189 32.73 -1.01 8.57
N GLY A 190 33.23 -0.93 7.33
CA GLY A 190 32.70 -1.66 6.19
C GLY A 190 31.97 -0.81 5.14
N ALA A 191 31.36 -1.48 4.17
CA ALA A 191 30.58 -0.85 3.12
C ALA A 191 29.42 -0.01 3.69
N GLY A 192 29.03 1.08 3.00
CA GLY A 192 27.87 1.92 3.36
C GLY A 192 26.54 1.22 3.10
N ARG A 193 26.36 0.02 3.67
CA ARG A 193 25.21 -0.87 3.55
C ARG A 193 24.59 -1.08 4.91
N GLY A 194 23.27 -0.98 4.99
CA GLY A 194 22.49 -1.36 6.14
C GLY A 194 21.41 -2.38 5.76
N GLU A 195 20.97 -3.13 6.77
CA GLU A 195 19.84 -4.04 6.65
C GLU A 195 18.95 -3.87 7.87
N ALA A 196 17.64 -3.91 7.65
CA ALA A 196 16.65 -3.82 8.71
C ALA A 196 15.44 -4.67 8.37
N SER A 197 14.75 -5.18 9.39
CA SER A 197 13.46 -5.83 9.22
C SER A 197 12.38 -5.05 9.98
N ALA A 198 11.18 -5.04 9.42
CA ALA A 198 10.01 -4.44 10.04
C ALA A 198 8.80 -5.37 9.89
N ARG A 199 7.83 -5.15 10.77
CA ARG A 199 6.58 -5.89 10.79
C ARG A 199 5.44 -4.90 10.96
N ASP A 200 4.61 -4.80 9.94
CA ASP A 200 3.44 -3.95 9.94
C ASP A 200 2.21 -4.78 10.26
N GLN A 201 1.33 -4.24 11.10
CA GLN A 201 0.07 -4.86 11.45
C GLN A 201 -1.03 -3.84 11.24
N GLY A 202 -2.18 -4.30 10.75
CA GLY A 202 -3.29 -3.43 10.46
C GLY A 202 -4.62 -4.11 10.70
N TRP A 203 -5.64 -3.29 10.94
CA TRP A 203 -7.02 -3.69 11.07
C TRP A 203 -7.88 -2.72 10.30
N VAL A 204 -8.99 -3.19 9.76
CA VAL A 204 -9.98 -2.31 9.14
C VAL A 204 -11.37 -2.91 9.29
N ALA A 205 -12.34 -2.04 9.57
CA ALA A 205 -13.75 -2.37 9.58
C ALA A 205 -14.42 -1.71 8.37
N ARG A 206 -15.23 -2.48 7.65
CA ARG A 206 -16.08 -2.00 6.55
C ARG A 206 -17.53 -2.07 7.00
N VAL A 207 -18.22 -0.95 6.89
CA VAL A 207 -19.68 -0.88 7.04
C VAL A 207 -20.27 -0.55 5.68
N THR A 208 -21.10 -1.45 5.14
CA THR A 208 -21.83 -1.22 3.89
C THR A 208 -23.27 -0.86 4.23
N PRO A 209 -23.76 0.32 3.81
CA PRO A 209 -25.16 0.68 3.97
C PRO A 209 -26.10 -0.35 3.31
N PRO A 210 -27.26 -0.65 3.91
CA PRO A 210 -28.17 -1.69 3.43
C PRO A 210 -28.69 -1.45 2.00
N GLU A 211 -28.80 -0.19 1.58
CA GLU A 211 -29.18 0.20 0.21
C GLU A 211 -28.17 -0.24 -0.87
N HIS A 212 -26.92 -0.53 -0.48
CA HIS A 212 -25.85 -1.00 -1.37
C HIS A 212 -25.46 -2.47 -1.13
N ALA A 213 -25.96 -3.09 -0.05
CA ALA A 213 -25.60 -4.45 0.33
C ALA A 213 -26.05 -5.52 -0.68
N GLY A 214 -27.16 -5.30 -1.38
CA GLY A 214 -27.68 -6.22 -2.40
C GLY A 214 -26.81 -6.32 -3.67
N ALA A 215 -25.89 -5.38 -3.89
CA ALA A 215 -25.00 -5.36 -5.05
C ALA A 215 -23.68 -6.14 -4.85
N LEU A 216 -23.39 -6.59 -3.63
CA LEU A 216 -22.13 -7.27 -3.26
C LEU A 216 -22.23 -8.79 -3.21
N VAL A 217 -23.42 -9.37 -3.45
CA VAL A 217 -23.53 -10.82 -3.68
C VAL A 217 -22.78 -11.13 -4.98
N PRO A 218 -21.79 -12.03 -4.99
CA PRO A 218 -21.17 -12.46 -6.23
C PRO A 218 -22.30 -13.06 -7.07
N ARG A 219 -22.68 -12.41 -8.17
CA ARG A 219 -23.50 -13.05 -9.19
C ARG A 219 -22.66 -14.19 -9.76
N GLY A 220 -22.81 -15.37 -9.17
CA GLY A 220 -22.29 -16.65 -9.65
C GLY A 220 -22.98 -17.13 -10.93
N ARG A 221 -23.30 -16.21 -11.84
CA ARG A 221 -23.65 -16.52 -13.23
C ARG A 221 -23.01 -15.45 -14.11
N PRO A 222 -22.23 -15.82 -15.13
CA PRO A 222 -21.99 -14.89 -16.23
C PRO A 222 -23.38 -14.53 -16.76
N ASP A 223 -23.76 -13.26 -16.61
CA ASP A 223 -24.94 -12.72 -17.27
C ASP A 223 -24.75 -13.07 -18.76
N ARG A 224 -25.58 -13.99 -19.26
CA ARG A 224 -25.64 -14.33 -20.69
C ARG A 224 -25.68 -13.00 -21.42
N CYS A 225 -24.71 -12.77 -22.29
CA CYS A 225 -24.77 -11.70 -23.27
C CYS A 225 -26.18 -11.71 -23.87
N PRO A 226 -26.98 -10.64 -23.73
CA PRO A 226 -28.32 -10.62 -24.29
C PRO A 226 -28.20 -10.91 -25.80
N ASP A 227 -28.97 -11.90 -26.25
CA ASP A 227 -28.94 -12.40 -27.61
C ASP A 227 -29.03 -11.24 -28.60
N ARG A 228 -28.00 -11.12 -29.44
CA ARG A 228 -27.82 -10.07 -30.46
C ARG A 228 -28.97 -10.05 -31.49
N ARG A 229 -29.91 -11.00 -31.43
CA ARG A 229 -31.13 -11.05 -32.24
C ARG A 229 -32.23 -10.05 -31.84
N GLN A 230 -32.16 -9.39 -30.68
CA GLN A 230 -33.16 -8.40 -30.28
C GLN A 230 -32.90 -6.97 -30.79
N LEU A 231 -31.80 -6.74 -31.52
CA LEU A 231 -31.44 -5.44 -32.11
C LEU A 231 -31.64 -5.46 -33.64
N ARG A 232 -32.82 -5.85 -34.12
CA ARG A 232 -33.25 -5.43 -35.47
C ARG A 232 -34.30 -4.33 -35.32
N PRO A 233 -34.11 -3.15 -35.95
CA PRO A 233 -35.16 -2.16 -36.05
C PRO A 233 -36.34 -2.77 -36.84
N ARG A 234 -37.56 -2.59 -36.32
CA ARG A 234 -38.78 -2.82 -37.11
C ARG A 234 -38.77 -1.81 -38.24
N GLU A 235 -38.62 -2.29 -39.47
CA GLU A 235 -38.88 -1.49 -40.65
C GLU A 235 -40.33 -1.01 -40.63
N ALA A 236 -40.49 0.23 -41.08
CA ALA A 236 -41.72 0.99 -41.08
C ALA A 236 -42.78 0.33 -41.98
N GLU A 237 -44.02 0.36 -41.50
CA GLU A 237 -45.23 0.31 -42.30
C GLU A 237 -46.09 1.53 -41.93
#